data_AF-A0A7Y9MVW0-F1
#
_entry.id   AF-A0A7Y9MVW0-F1
#
_cell.length_a   1.000
_cell.length_b   1.000
_cell.length_c   1.000
_cell.angle_alpha   90.00
_cell.angle_beta   90.00
_cell.angle_gamma   90.00
#
_symmetry.space_group_name_H-M   'P 1'
#
loop_
_entity.id
_entity.type
_entity.pdbx_description
1 polymer ?
#
loop_
_entity_poly.entity_id
_entity_poly.type
_entity_poly.pdbx_seq_one_letter_code
_entity_poly.pdbx_strand_id
1 'polypeptide(L)'
;MEAIKVVGANLLLSAPDSWDRVSVEASSDAQRLACIYQTWDGFRVQRHIRGKMEPQWKGKWWVEDGRVSIADTLDSAQALAVSYLGMAA
;
A
#
# COMPACT_ATOMS: atom_id res chain seq x y z
N MET A 1 -13.32 7.97 5.94
CA MET A 1 -12.35 7.29 6.84
C MET A 1 -10.98 7.90 6.56
N GLU A 2 -10.17 8.13 7.59
CA GLU A 2 -8.92 8.91 7.47
C GLU A 2 -7.74 7.95 7.16
N ALA A 3 -7.09 8.13 6.01
CA ALA A 3 -5.90 7.35 5.63
C ALA A 3 -4.68 7.89 6.39
N ILE A 4 -3.89 6.99 6.99
CA ILE A 4 -2.74 7.37 7.82
C ILE A 4 -1.47 7.13 7.03
N LYS A 5 -0.64 8.18 6.86
CA LYS A 5 0.69 8.05 6.26
C LYS A 5 1.61 7.23 7.17
N VAL A 6 2.27 6.20 6.61
CA VAL A 6 3.14 5.31 7.39
C VAL A 6 4.61 5.58 7.09
N VAL A 7 5.41 5.79 8.13
CA VAL A 7 6.88 5.87 8.04
C VAL A 7 7.45 4.51 8.47
N GLY A 8 7.76 3.64 7.49
CA GLY A 8 8.45 2.36 7.74
C GLY A 8 7.56 1.12 7.84
N ALA A 9 6.85 0.78 6.75
CA ALA A 9 6.17 -0.51 6.63
C ALA A 9 7.14 -1.62 6.18
N ASN A 10 7.15 -2.75 6.91
CA ASN A 10 7.86 -3.96 6.47
C ASN A 10 6.96 -4.71 5.47
N LEU A 11 7.31 -4.63 4.19
CA LEU A 11 6.62 -5.32 3.10
C LEU A 11 7.30 -6.66 2.84
N LEU A 12 6.54 -7.74 2.80
CA LEU A 12 7.09 -9.08 2.52
C LEU A 12 7.47 -9.28 1.06
N LEU A 13 6.86 -8.51 0.15
CA LEU A 13 7.20 -8.44 -1.25
C LEU A 13 7.39 -6.96 -1.60
N SER A 14 8.58 -6.63 -2.07
CA SER A 14 8.87 -5.29 -2.59
C SER A 14 8.36 -5.19 -4.02
N ALA A 15 7.91 -4.00 -4.42
CA ALA A 15 7.69 -3.69 -5.82
C ALA A 15 8.98 -3.90 -6.64
N PRO A 16 8.87 -4.09 -7.97
CA PRO A 16 10.03 -4.13 -8.85
C PRO A 16 10.97 -2.94 -8.60
N ASP A 17 12.28 -3.15 -8.71
CA ASP A 17 13.30 -2.10 -8.47
C ASP A 17 13.15 -0.88 -9.39
N SER A 18 12.41 -1.02 -10.50
CA SER A 18 12.10 0.05 -11.45
C SER A 18 10.94 0.96 -11.03
N TRP A 19 10.34 0.73 -9.86
CA TRP A 19 9.17 1.46 -9.37
C TRP A 19 9.54 2.32 -8.16
N ASP A 20 9.37 3.63 -8.28
CA ASP A 20 9.70 4.58 -7.22
C ASP A 20 8.52 4.75 -6.26
N ARG A 21 8.71 4.44 -4.97
CA ARG A 21 7.63 4.55 -3.99
C ARG A 21 7.37 6.01 -3.60
N VAL A 22 6.18 6.50 -3.91
CA VAL A 22 5.77 7.90 -3.69
C VAL A 22 4.97 8.06 -2.39
N SER A 23 4.04 7.13 -2.11
CA SER A 23 3.21 7.19 -0.90
C SER A 23 2.99 5.80 -0.30
N VAL A 24 2.79 5.77 1.02
CA VAL A 24 2.37 4.60 1.78
C VAL A 24 1.31 5.03 2.77
N GLU A 25 0.14 4.44 2.63
CA GLU A 25 -1.05 4.79 3.40
C GLU A 25 -1.67 3.54 4.00
N ALA A 26 -2.08 3.62 5.26
CA ALA A 26 -2.78 2.54 5.95
C ALA A 26 -4.20 2.96 6.31
N SER A 27 -5.09 1.97 6.38
CA SER A 27 -6.44 2.15 6.91
C SER A 27 -6.37 2.48 8.41
N SER A 28 -7.38 3.17 8.94
CA SER A 28 -7.36 3.62 10.34
C SER A 28 -7.32 2.47 11.36
N ASP A 29 -7.83 1.29 10.98
CA ASP A 29 -7.77 0.03 11.76
C ASP A 29 -6.42 -0.72 11.61
N ALA A 30 -5.53 -0.20 10.79
CA ALA A 30 -4.25 -0.77 10.40
C ALA A 30 -4.34 -2.21 9.88
N GLN A 31 -5.44 -2.59 9.23
CA GLN A 31 -5.59 -3.92 8.59
C GLN A 31 -5.23 -3.92 7.11
N ARG A 32 -5.32 -2.76 6.44
CA ARG A 32 -4.97 -2.58 5.03
C ARG A 32 -3.90 -1.53 4.85
N LEU A 33 -3.09 -1.71 3.83
CA LEU A 33 -2.06 -0.76 3.41
C LEU A 33 -2.04 -0.67 1.88
N ALA A 34 -1.95 0.54 1.37
CA ALA A 34 -1.76 0.83 -0.03
C ALA A 34 -0.39 1.50 -0.21
N CYS A 35 0.40 0.98 -1.13
CA CYS A 35 1.62 1.61 -1.59
C CYS A 35 1.37 2.18 -2.98
N ILE A 36 1.67 3.47 -3.16
CA ILE A 36 1.63 4.13 -4.46
C ILE A 36 3.06 4.23 -4.99
N TYR A 37 3.27 3.70 -6.17
CA TYR A 37 4.52 3.74 -6.89
C TYR A 37 4.37 4.56 -8.17
N GLN A 38 5.38 5.34 -8.51
CA GLN A 38 5.57 5.93 -9.81
C GLN A 38 6.35 4.95 -10.69
N THR A 39 5.88 4.78 -11.92
CA THR A 39 6.52 3.99 -12.96
C THR A 39 6.79 4.86 -14.17
N TRP A 40 7.54 4.33 -15.13
CA TRP A 40 7.85 5.06 -16.37
C TRP A 40 6.60 5.44 -17.19
N ASP A 41 5.50 4.71 -17.01
CA ASP A 41 4.23 4.89 -17.74
C ASP A 41 3.06 5.37 -16.88
N GLY A 42 3.30 5.80 -15.65
CA GLY A 42 2.24 6.32 -14.77
C GLY A 42 2.42 5.90 -13.32
N PHE A 43 1.34 5.42 -12.71
CA PHE A 43 1.29 5.06 -11.30
C PHE A 43 0.71 3.66 -11.08
N ARG A 44 1.25 2.97 -10.07
CA ARG A 44 0.79 1.65 -9.63
C ARG A 44 0.42 1.71 -8.16
N VAL A 45 -0.73 1.15 -7.83
CA VAL A 45 -1.21 1.05 -6.45
C VAL A 45 -1.19 -0.42 -6.05
N GLN A 46 -0.24 -0.78 -5.20
CA GLN A 46 -0.09 -2.14 -4.70
C GLN A 46 -0.80 -2.25 -3.34
N ARG A 47 -1.66 -3.25 -3.25
CA ARG A 47 -2.51 -3.47 -2.08
C ARG A 47 -1.88 -4.50 -1.17
N HIS A 48 -1.95 -4.22 0.12
CA HIS A 48 -1.44 -5.10 1.15
C HIS A 48 -2.47 -5.25 2.26
N ILE A 49 -2.42 -6.41 2.90
CA ILE A 49 -3.17 -6.75 4.10
C ILE A 49 -2.20 -7.03 5.23
N ARG A 50 -2.63 -6.80 6.46
CA ARG A 50 -1.80 -7.07 7.63
C ARG A 50 -1.53 -8.57 7.72
N GLY A 51 -0.27 -8.94 7.61
CA GLY A 51 0.17 -10.32 7.79
C GLY A 51 0.11 -10.70 9.26
N LYS A 52 -0.35 -11.92 9.56
CA LYS A 52 -0.25 -12.52 10.90
C LYS A 52 1.14 -13.12 11.17
N MET A 53 2.11 -12.95 10.28
CA MET A 53 3.40 -13.62 10.38
C MET A 53 4.30 -13.02 11.46
N GLU A 54 4.85 -13.91 12.29
CA GLU A 54 5.80 -13.62 13.35
C GLU A 54 7.24 -13.56 12.80
N PRO A 55 8.11 -12.70 13.35
CA PRO A 55 7.98 -12.09 14.66
C PRO A 55 7.46 -10.65 14.66
N GLN A 56 6.37 -10.42 15.40
CA GLN A 56 5.73 -9.10 15.56
C GLN A 56 6.62 -8.08 16.30
N TRP A 57 7.70 -8.52 16.95
CA TRP A 57 8.65 -7.64 17.68
C TRP A 57 9.54 -6.79 16.76
N LYS A 58 9.52 -7.00 15.44
CA LYS A 58 10.22 -6.16 14.44
C LYS A 58 9.32 -5.15 13.72
N GLY A 59 8.05 -5.01 14.13
CA GLY A 59 7.10 -4.05 13.57
C GLY A 59 5.94 -4.70 12.82
N LYS A 60 5.12 -3.87 12.16
CA LYS A 60 3.93 -4.30 11.41
C LYS A 60 4.36 -4.88 10.05
N TRP A 61 4.01 -6.13 9.80
CA TRP A 61 4.26 -6.83 8.54
C TRP A 61 3.04 -6.80 7.63
N TRP A 62 3.29 -6.53 6.36
CA TRP A 62 2.26 -6.41 5.34
C TRP A 62 2.51 -7.42 4.23
N VAL A 63 1.48 -8.18 3.88
CA VAL A 63 1.48 -9.18 2.82
C VAL A 63 0.76 -8.58 1.63
N GLU A 64 1.29 -8.76 0.42
CA GLU A 64 0.62 -8.33 -0.80
C GLU A 64 -0.71 -9.08 -0.97
N ASP A 65 -1.79 -8.36 -1.28
CA ASP A 65 -3.12 -8.91 -1.61
C ASP A 65 -3.18 -9.47 -3.04
N GLY A 66 -2.04 -9.53 -3.76
CA GLY A 66 -1.93 -10.01 -5.14
C GLY A 66 -2.56 -9.10 -6.19
N ARG A 67 -2.92 -7.86 -5.83
CA ARG A 67 -3.65 -6.91 -6.69
C ARG A 67 -2.91 -5.60 -6.83
N VAL A 68 -2.62 -5.23 -8.07
CA VAL A 68 -2.07 -3.93 -8.46
C VAL A 68 -3.10 -3.18 -9.29
N SER A 69 -3.40 -1.94 -8.90
CA SER A 69 -4.21 -1.02 -9.71
C SER A 69 -3.32 -0.08 -10.51
N ILE A 70 -3.83 0.41 -11.64
CA ILE A 70 -3.11 1.27 -12.58
C ILE A 70 -3.79 2.63 -12.59
N ALA A 71 -3.01 3.70 -12.62
CA ALA A 71 -3.50 5.07 -12.75
C ALA A 71 -2.55 5.91 -13.58
N ASP A 72 -3.11 6.83 -14.37
CA ASP A 72 -2.33 7.75 -15.21
C ASP A 72 -1.82 8.97 -14.42
N THR A 73 -2.47 9.29 -13.30
CA THR A 73 -2.15 10.45 -12.46
C THR A 73 -2.03 10.07 -10.98
N LEU A 74 -1.29 10.90 -10.22
CA LEU A 74 -1.13 10.71 -8.79
C LEU A 74 -2.48 10.83 -8.05
N ASP A 75 -3.32 11.80 -8.41
CA ASP A 75 -4.66 11.97 -7.81
C ASP A 75 -5.54 10.72 -8.02
N SER A 76 -5.52 10.13 -9.22
CA SER A 76 -6.24 8.87 -9.47
C SER A 76 -5.66 7.71 -8.67
N ALA A 77 -4.34 7.63 -8.53
CA ALA A 77 -3.68 6.62 -7.71
C ALA A 77 -4.05 6.78 -6.22
N GLN A 78 -4.12 8.01 -5.71
CA GLN A 78 -4.56 8.30 -4.35
C GLN A 78 -6.03 7.94 -4.15
N ALA A 79 -6.91 8.26 -5.10
CA ALA A 79 -8.32 7.87 -5.02
C ALA A 79 -8.49 6.34 -4.96
N LEU A 80 -7.70 5.59 -5.75
CA LEU A 80 -7.68 4.12 -5.70
C LEU A 80 -7.16 3.57 -4.37
N ALA A 81 -6.11 4.18 -3.81
CA ALA A 81 -5.58 3.83 -2.50
C ALA A 81 -6.64 4.06 -1.41
N VAL A 82 -7.22 5.26 -1.34
CA VAL A 82 -8.27 5.61 -0.36
C VAL A 82 -9.50 4.71 -0.49
N SER A 83 -9.94 4.42 -1.73
CA SER A 83 -11.05 3.50 -1.98
C SER A 83 -10.79 2.11 -1.40
N TYR A 84 -9.59 1.56 -1.61
CA TYR A 84 -9.19 0.27 -1.04
C TYR A 84 -9.12 0.32 0.50
N LEU A 85 -8.53 1.37 1.06
CA LEU A 85 -8.39 1.52 2.51
C LEU A 85 -9.74 1.67 3.23
N GLY A 86 -10.76 2.19 2.54
CA GLY A 86 -12.13 2.33 3.06
C GLY A 86 -13.02 1.10 2.93
N MET A 87 -12.55 0.01 2.31
CA MET A 87 -13.31 -1.24 2.27
C MET A 87 -13.49 -1.80 3.69
N ALA A 88 -14.60 -2.47 4.00
CA ALA A 88 -14.77 -3.18 5.26
C ALA A 88 -13.87 -4.42 5.30
N ALA A 89 -13.21 -4.69 6.43
CA ALA A 89 -12.32 -5.84 6.63
C ALA A 89 -13.03 -7.17 6.35
#